data_AF-A0A2P0B026-F1
#
_entry.id   AF-A0A2P0B026-F1
#
_cell.length_a   1.000
_cell.length_b   1.000
_cell.length_c   1.000
_cell.angle_alpha   90.00
_cell.angle_beta   90.00
_cell.angle_gamma   90.00
#
_symmetry.space_group_name_H-M   'P 1'
#
loop_
_entity.id
_entity.type
_entity.pdbx_description
1 polymer ?
#
loop_
_entity_poly.entity_id
_entity_poly.type
_entity_poly.pdbx_seq_one_letter_code
_entity_poly.pdbx_strand_id
1 'polypeptide(L)' 'MSIYRYRKTYQLKGRWSVEFILNEGSLDCNWSPRLPTGKLGRSLLPRYRDARDDFLRSLDITTLVVEP' A
#
# COMPACT_ATOMS: atom_id res chain seq x y z
N MET A 1 19.89 17.01 -0.99
CA MET A 1 18.77 16.57 -0.13
C MET A 1 18.17 15.35 -0.81
N SER A 2 18.55 14.15 -0.38
CA SER A 2 18.16 12.91 -1.06
C SER A 2 16.77 12.51 -0.56
N ILE A 3 15.76 12.75 -1.38
CA ILE A 3 14.38 12.33 -1.10
C ILE A 3 14.35 10.82 -1.33
N TYR A 4 14.46 10.03 -0.25
CA TYR A 4 14.34 8.57 -0.36
C TYR A 4 12.87 8.23 -0.64
N ARG A 5 12.54 8.11 -1.92
CA ARG A 5 11.22 7.67 -2.39
C ARG A 5 11.24 6.16 -2.56
N TYR A 6 10.62 5.45 -1.63
CA TYR A 6 10.42 4.01 -1.76
C TYR A 6 9.10 3.76 -2.47
N ARG A 7 9.11 2.89 -3.49
CA ARG A 7 7.90 2.49 -4.19
C ARG A 7 7.92 1.00 -4.51
N LYS A 8 6.77 0.33 -4.37
CA LYS A 8 6.62 -1.06 -4.77
C LYS A 8 5.18 -1.36 -5.15
N THR A 9 5.02 -2.13 -6.22
CA THR A 9 3.71 -2.51 -6.76
C THR A 9 3.38 -3.95 -6.41
N TYR A 10 2.16 -4.18 -5.96
CA TYR A 10 1.63 -5.49 -5.57
C TYR A 10 0.43 -5.85 -6.42
N GLN A 11 0.42 -7.10 -6.91
CA GLN A 11 -0.74 -7.69 -7.56
C GLN A 11 -1.68 -8.26 -6.51
N LEU A 12 -2.94 -7.83 -6.50
CA LEU A 12 -3.93 -8.25 -5.51
C LEU A 12 -4.75 -9.45 -6.02
N LYS A 13 -5.67 -9.23 -6.95
CA LYS A 13 -6.52 -10.28 -7.53
C LYS A 13 -6.97 -9.90 -8.92
N GLY A 14 -6.88 -10.83 -9.87
CA GLY A 14 -7.25 -10.57 -11.26
C GLY A 14 -6.40 -9.43 -11.82
N ARG A 15 -7.05 -8.35 -12.26
CA ARG A 15 -6.38 -7.16 -12.83
C ARG A 15 -6.04 -6.06 -11.82
N TRP A 16 -6.32 -6.26 -10.53
CA TRP A 16 -6.15 -5.22 -9.51
C TRP A 16 -4.73 -5.21 -8.95
N SER A 17 -4.11 -4.05 -8.96
CA SER A 17 -2.82 -3.81 -8.33
C SER A 17 -2.82 -2.53 -7.52
N VAL A 18 -1.93 -2.47 -6.54
CA VAL A 18 -1.69 -1.28 -5.72
C VAL A 18 -0.19 -0.99 -5.68
N GLU A 19 0.18 0.26 -5.93
CA GLU A 19 1.53 0.78 -5.72
C GLU A 19 1.54 1.54 -4.40
N PHE A 20 2.40 1.14 -3.49
CA PHE A 20 2.68 1.90 -2.26
C PHE A 20 3.87 2.81 -2.50
N ILE A 21 3.77 4.06 -2.05
CA ILE A 21 4.81 5.07 -2.16
C ILE A 21 5.04 5.65 -0.77
N LEU A 22 6.24 5.48 -0.23
CA LEU A 22 6.66 6.16 1.00
C LEU A 22 7.48 7.39 0.61
N ASN A 23 7.02 8.56 1.03
CA ASN A 23 7.69 9.83 0.80
C ASN A 23 7.61 10.71 2.05
N GLU A 24 8.75 11.17 2.57
CA GLU A 24 8.83 12.12 3.69
C GLU A 24 7.93 11.75 4.90
N GLY A 25 7.85 10.46 5.22
CA GLY A 25 7.01 9.94 6.32
C GLY A 25 5.53 9.75 5.99
N SER A 26 5.09 10.11 4.78
CA SER A 26 3.74 9.87 4.27
C SER A 26 3.70 8.61 3.40
N LEU A 27 2.72 7.75 3.65
CA LEU A 27 2.45 6.55 2.85
C LEU A 27 1.28 6.81 1.91
N ASP A 28 1.57 6.99 0.63
CA ASP A 28 0.57 7.10 -0.44
C ASP A 28 0.29 5.73 -1.07
N CYS A 29 -0.90 5.59 -1.68
CA CYS A 29 -1.25 4.41 -2.46
C CYS A 29 -1.95 4.75 -3.78
N ASN A 30 -1.49 4.13 -4.86
CA ASN A 30 -2.08 4.25 -6.20
C ASN A 30 -2.71 2.93 -6.62
N TRP A 31 -4.00 2.96 -6.96
CA TRP A 31 -4.74 1.77 -7.40
C TRP A 31 -4.88 1.73 -8.91
N SER A 32 -4.62 0.56 -9.50
CA SER A 32 -4.80 0.31 -10.93
C SER A 32 -5.71 -0.91 -11.17
N PRO A 33 -6.68 -0.83 -12.12
CA PRO A 33 -6.98 0.29 -13.01
C PRO A 33 -7.65 1.51 -12.36
N ARG A 34 -8.38 1.32 -11.25
CA ARG A 34 -8.96 2.37 -10.39
C ARG A 34 -9.12 1.84 -8.96
N LEU A 35 -9.46 2.68 -7.99
CA LEU A 35 -9.83 2.20 -6.66
C LEU A 35 -11.13 1.37 -6.73
N PRO A 36 -11.14 0.09 -6.35
CA PRO A 36 -12.34 -0.73 -6.32
C PRO A 36 -13.26 -0.32 -5.16
N THR A 37 -14.54 -0.12 -5.44
CA THR A 37 -15.54 0.31 -4.45
C THR A 37 -16.54 -0.80 -4.12
N GLY A 38 -17.35 -0.60 -3.07
CA GLY A 38 -18.45 -1.49 -2.71
C GLY A 38 -18.02 -2.89 -2.23
N LYS A 39 -18.72 -3.93 -2.69
CA LYS A 39 -18.41 -5.34 -2.33
C LYS A 39 -17.02 -5.75 -2.81
N LEU A 40 -16.59 -5.26 -3.97
CA LEU A 40 -15.29 -5.57 -4.54
C LEU A 40 -14.14 -5.00 -3.69
N GLY A 41 -14.23 -3.74 -3.29
CA GLY A 41 -13.29 -3.13 -2.35
C GLY A 41 -13.18 -3.92 -1.05
N ARG A 42 -14.32 -4.29 -0.46
CA ARG A 42 -14.36 -5.14 0.76
C ARG A 42 -13.66 -6.49 0.57
N SER A 43 -13.82 -7.13 -0.58
CA SER A 43 -13.15 -8.40 -0.88
C SER A 43 -11.63 -8.27 -1.10
N LEU A 44 -11.15 -7.09 -1.47
CA LEU A 44 -9.73 -6.81 -1.72
C LEU A 44 -9.02 -6.27 -0.48
N LEU A 45 -9.76 -5.77 0.52
CA LEU A 45 -9.21 -5.23 1.77
C LEU A 45 -8.21 -6.16 2.47
N PRO A 46 -8.47 -7.49 2.61
CA PRO A 46 -7.49 -8.38 3.24
C PRO A 46 -6.17 -8.40 2.48
N ARG A 47 -6.21 -8.59 1.16
CA ARG A 47 -5.01 -8.62 0.30
C ARG A 47 -4.27 -7.29 0.29
N TYR A 48 -5.01 -6.18 0.34
CA TYR A 48 -4.41 -4.85 0.45
C TYR A 48 -3.63 -4.70 1.76
N ARG A 49 -4.20 -5.15 2.89
CA ARG A 49 -3.52 -5.13 4.19
C ARG A 49 -2.24 -5.96 4.16
N ASP A 50 -2.32 -7.18 3.63
CA ASP A 50 -1.15 -8.06 3.50
C ASP A 50 -0.05 -7.41 2.65
N ALA A 51 -0.42 -6.79 1.52
CA ALA A 51 0.52 -6.10 0.63
C ALA A 51 1.14 -4.85 1.27
N ARG A 52 0.36 -4.10 2.05
CA ARG A 52 0.85 -2.94 2.82
C ARG A 52 1.84 -3.39 3.89
N ASP A 53 1.48 -4.44 4.63
CA ASP A 53 2.31 -4.93 5.72
C ASP A 53 3.62 -5.55 5.18
N ASP A 54 3.59 -6.22 4.02
CA ASP A 54 4.81 -6.65 3.29
C ASP A 54 5.67 -5.45 2.87
N PHE A 55 5.05 -4.39 2.36
CA PHE A 55 5.76 -3.17 1.99
C PHE A 55 6.47 -2.53 3.19
N LEU A 56 5.76 -2.34 4.30
CA LEU A 56 6.34 -1.78 5.52
C LEU A 56 7.47 -2.66 6.07
N ARG A 57 7.27 -3.98 6.11
CA ARG A 57 8.33 -4.94 6.48
C ARG A 57 9.54 -4.87 5.55
N SER A 58 9.33 -4.68 4.25
CA SER A 58 10.44 -4.55 3.29
C SER A 58 11.30 -3.29 3.49
N LEU A 59 10.76 -2.31 4.22
CA LEU A 59 11.45 -1.09 4.62
C LEU A 59 11.97 -1.13 6.06
N ASP A 60 11.90 -2.30 6.70
CA ASP A 60 12.20 -2.50 8.13
C ASP A 60 11.33 -1.63 9.07
N ILE A 61 10.19 -1.15 8.57
CA ILE A 61 9.21 -0.37 9.32
C ILE A 61 8.28 -1.36 10.02
N THR A 62 8.59 -1.67 11.29
CA THR A 62 7.86 -2.68 12.08
C THR A 62 6.67 -2.10 12.85
N THR A 63 6.55 -0.77 12.97
CA THR A 63 5.55 -0.14 13.84
C THR A 63 5.04 1.16 13.23
N LEU A 64 3.74 1.23 12.99
CA LEU A 64 3.04 2.44 12.56
C LEU A 64 2.21 2.92 13.75
N VAL A 65 2.77 3.86 14.53
CA VAL A 65 2.06 4.49 15.65
C VAL A 65 1.06 5.48 15.06
N VAL A 66 -0.23 5.26 15.30
CA VAL A 66 -1.28 6.21 14.96
C VAL A 66 -1.66 6.91 16.26
N GLU A 67 -1.21 8.15 16.44
CA GLU A 67 -1.70 9.00 17.53
C GLU A 67 -3.05 9.63 17.10
N PRO A 68 -4.06 9.68 18.00
CA PRO A 68 -5.42 10.12 17.71
C PRO A 68 -5.58 11.63 17.49
#